data_AF-A0A956NHL7-F1
#
_entry.id   AF-A0A956NHL7-F1
#
_cell.length_a   1.000
_cell.length_b   1.000
_cell.length_c   1.000
_cell.angle_alpha   90.00
_cell.angle_beta   90.00
_cell.angle_gamma   90.00
#
_symmetry.space_group_name_H-M   'P 1'
#
loop_
_entity.id
_entity.type
_entity.pdbx_description
1 polymer ?
#
loop_
_entity_poly.entity_id
_entity_poly.type
_entity_poly.pdbx_seq_one_letter_code
_entity_poly.pdbx_strand_id
1 'polypeptide(L)'
;MGMELFDTCDNLRLGTELFGKVIRIVSERHEGSEASGFEMAVKAYFTGWFEGEQVFYLEDPEPARTGEAMPAQGAVSRADADAARETAVPADPNLAEIRIDLSVLSRPANN
;
A
#
# COMPACT_ATOMS: atom_id res chain seq x y z
N MET A 1 18.35 7.21 -1.73
CA MET A 1 17.11 6.47 -2.01
C MET A 1 17.08 6.27 -3.50
N GLY A 2 17.48 5.06 -3.90
CA GLY A 2 17.92 4.75 -5.26
C GLY A 2 16.77 4.58 -6.23
N MET A 3 17.11 4.51 -7.52
CA MET A 3 16.18 4.42 -8.65
C MET A 3 15.18 3.26 -8.58
N GLU A 4 15.34 2.32 -7.65
CA GLU A 4 14.45 1.19 -7.34
C GLU A 4 13.01 1.62 -7.05
N LEU A 5 12.76 2.79 -6.44
CA LEU A 5 11.37 3.25 -6.23
C LEU A 5 10.65 3.56 -7.57
N PHE A 6 11.40 3.81 -8.64
CA PHE A 6 10.88 4.06 -9.99
C PHE A 6 10.83 2.79 -10.84
N ASP A 7 11.42 1.67 -10.39
CA ASP A 7 11.16 0.36 -10.97
C ASP A 7 9.79 -0.14 -10.49
N THR A 8 8.94 -0.55 -11.44
CA THR A 8 7.56 -0.95 -11.13
C THR A 8 7.51 -2.13 -10.16
N CYS A 9 8.38 -3.13 -10.35
CA CYS A 9 8.36 -4.34 -9.52
C CYS A 9 8.86 -4.02 -8.11
N ASP A 10 9.93 -3.24 -8.00
CA ASP A 10 10.51 -2.87 -6.71
C ASP A 10 9.60 -1.91 -5.93
N ASN A 11 8.93 -0.96 -6.60
CA ASN A 11 7.92 -0.10 -6.00
C ASN A 11 6.76 -0.89 -5.42
N LEU A 12 6.21 -1.83 -6.20
CA LEU A 12 5.10 -2.67 -5.76
C LEU A 12 5.51 -3.59 -4.61
N ARG A 13 6.73 -4.14 -4.65
CA ARG A 13 7.26 -4.96 -3.55
C ARG A 13 7.37 -4.15 -2.27
N LEU A 14 8.06 -3.00 -2.33
CA LEU A 14 8.28 -2.13 -1.17
C LEU A 14 6.96 -1.61 -0.61
N GLY A 15 6.05 -1.15 -1.47
CA GLY A 15 4.73 -0.67 -1.07
C GLY A 15 3.88 -1.76 -0.40
N THR A 16 3.93 -2.99 -0.93
CA THR A 16 3.19 -4.13 -0.35
C THR A 16 3.76 -4.55 1.00
N GLU A 17 5.09 -4.57 1.15
CA GLU A 17 5.75 -4.86 2.42
C GLU A 17 5.39 -3.81 3.49
N LEU A 18 5.45 -2.52 3.13
CA LEU A 18 5.05 -1.43 4.02
C LEU A 18 3.56 -1.50 4.40
N PHE A 19 2.69 -1.79 3.44
CA PHE A 19 1.27 -1.96 3.72
C PHE A 19 0.99 -3.16 4.63
N GLY A 20 1.70 -4.28 4.44
CA GLY A 20 1.62 -5.45 5.30
C GLY A 20 2.01 -5.16 6.75
N LYS A 21 3.00 -4.29 6.98
CA LYS A 21 3.32 -3.76 8.32
C LYS A 21 2.16 -2.94 8.89
N VAL A 22 1.60 -2.01 8.11
CA VAL A 22 0.49 -1.17 8.58
C VAL A 22 -0.75 -2.00 8.93
N ILE A 23 -1.10 -3.00 8.11
CA ILE A 23 -2.20 -3.92 8.44
C ILE A 23 -1.95 -4.61 9.78
N ARG A 24 -0.74 -5.13 10.02
CA ARG A 24 -0.42 -5.79 11.30
C ARG A 24 -0.52 -4.86 12.50
N ILE A 25 -0.06 -3.61 12.37
CA ILE A 25 -0.19 -2.57 13.41
C ILE A 25 -1.66 -2.33 13.76
N VAL A 26 -2.52 -2.21 12.74
CA VAL A 26 -3.96 -2.00 12.94
C VAL A 26 -4.62 -3.25 13.52
N SER A 27 -4.32 -4.44 12.99
CA SER A 27 -4.90 -5.70 13.44
C SER A 27 -4.58 -6.05 14.89
N GLU A 28 -3.40 -5.69 15.39
CA GLU A 28 -3.03 -5.90 16.79
C GLU A 28 -3.92 -5.11 17.78
N ARG A 29 -4.46 -3.97 17.34
CA ARG A 29 -5.20 -3.03 18.18
C ARG A 29 -6.71 -3.00 17.88
N HIS A 30 -7.14 -3.56 16.76
CA HIS A 30 -8.51 -3.44 16.28
C HIS A 30 -9.44 -4.49 16.90
N GLU A 31 -10.46 -4.02 17.62
CA GLU A 31 -11.50 -4.87 18.24
C GLU A 31 -12.77 -5.03 17.36
N GLY A 32 -12.81 -4.40 16.18
CA GLY A 32 -13.97 -4.40 15.27
C GLY A 32 -14.00 -5.57 14.28
N SER A 33 -14.82 -5.45 13.23
CA SER A 33 -14.84 -6.43 12.15
C SER A 33 -13.58 -6.36 11.28
N GLU A 34 -13.24 -7.46 10.59
CA GLU A 34 -12.10 -7.48 9.67
C GLU A 34 -12.22 -6.40 8.57
N ALA A 35 -13.44 -6.20 8.04
CA ALA A 35 -13.70 -5.18 7.03
C ALA A 35 -13.38 -3.76 7.54
N SER A 36 -13.78 -3.43 8.77
CA SER A 36 -13.46 -2.12 9.34
C SER A 36 -11.97 -1.99 9.67
N GLY A 37 -11.30 -3.07 10.06
CA GLY A 37 -9.85 -3.07 10.29
C GLY A 37 -9.06 -2.82 8.99
N PHE A 38 -9.48 -3.44 7.89
CA PHE A 38 -8.87 -3.22 6.58
C PHE A 38 -9.04 -1.77 6.10
N GLU A 39 -10.24 -1.21 6.21
CA GLU A 39 -10.48 0.20 5.87
C GLU A 39 -9.62 1.16 6.71
N MET A 40 -9.46 0.88 8.00
CA MET A 40 -8.58 1.65 8.88
C MET A 40 -7.11 1.54 8.47
N ALA A 41 -6.65 0.35 8.06
CA ALA A 41 -5.29 0.15 7.56
C ALA A 41 -5.04 0.90 6.25
N VAL A 42 -5.99 0.90 5.30
CA VAL A 42 -5.90 1.69 4.06
C VAL A 42 -5.75 3.18 4.39
N LYS A 43 -6.59 3.69 5.31
CA LYS A 43 -6.52 5.09 5.75
C LYS A 43 -5.18 5.40 6.42
N ALA A 44 -4.72 4.53 7.32
CA ALA A 44 -3.45 4.70 8.04
C ALA A 44 -2.24 4.68 7.10
N TYR A 45 -2.25 3.82 6.08
CA TYR A 45 -1.21 3.77 5.06
C TYR A 45 -1.18 5.05 4.23
N PHE A 46 -2.35 5.58 3.86
CA PHE A 46 -2.45 6.82 3.08
C PHE A 46 -2.02 8.06 3.88
N THR A 47 -2.42 8.16 5.15
CA THR A 47 -2.12 9.33 5.98
C THR A 47 -0.76 9.24 6.67
N GLY A 48 -0.25 8.02 6.89
CA GLY A 48 0.87 7.75 7.78
C GLY A 48 0.51 7.81 9.27
N TRP A 49 -0.78 7.90 9.62
CA TRP A 49 -1.23 8.06 11.01
C TRP A 49 -2.32 7.05 11.39
N PHE A 50 -2.17 6.46 12.57
CA PHE A 50 -3.16 5.60 13.22
C PHE A 50 -3.17 5.90 14.72
N GLU A 51 -4.33 6.20 15.30
CA GLU A 51 -4.50 6.47 16.75
C GLU A 51 -3.54 7.53 17.34
N GLY A 52 -3.08 8.47 16.51
CA GLY A 52 -2.13 9.52 16.94
C GLY A 52 -0.65 9.11 16.86
N GLU A 53 -0.33 7.94 16.32
CA GLU A 53 1.02 7.45 16.08
C GLU A 53 1.37 7.45 14.60
N GLN A 54 2.66 7.61 14.28
CA GLN A 54 3.16 7.55 12.91
C GLN A 54 3.53 6.12 12.53
N VAL A 55 2.66 5.44 11.78
CA VAL A 55 2.72 3.99 11.54
C VAL A 55 4.00 3.51 10.86
N PHE A 56 4.65 4.37 10.06
CA PHE A 56 5.88 4.00 9.36
C PHE A 56 7.10 3.94 10.30
N TYR A 57 7.09 4.68 11.41
CA TYR A 57 8.16 4.71 12.41
C TYR A 57 7.97 3.72 13.55
N LEU A 58 6.76 3.18 13.71
CA LEU A 58 6.50 2.14 14.70
C LEU A 58 7.30 0.87 14.37
N GLU A 59 7.61 0.08 15.38
CA GLU A 59 8.18 -1.24 15.14
C GLU A 59 7.14 -2.11 14.43
N ASP A 60 7.62 -2.94 13.50
CA ASP A 60 6.74 -3.86 12.81
C ASP A 60 6.33 -4.96 13.80
N PRO A 61 5.04 -5.16 14.10
CA PRO A 61 4.61 -6.31 14.89
C PRO A 61 5.02 -7.54 14.07
N GLU A 62 6.08 -8.23 14.53
CA GLU A 62 6.53 -9.49 13.95
C GLU A 62 5.29 -10.32 13.62
N PRO A 63 5.19 -10.93 12.43
CA PRO A 63 4.04 -11.76 12.12
C PRO A 63 3.93 -12.76 13.26
N ALA A 64 2.85 -12.68 14.04
CA ALA A 64 2.53 -13.73 14.98
C ALA A 64 2.70 -15.01 14.17
N ARG A 65 3.54 -15.94 14.63
CA ARG A 65 3.60 -17.28 14.07
C ARG A 65 2.31 -18.00 14.44
N THR A 66 1.17 -17.44 14.05
CA THR A 66 -0.11 -18.08 14.06
C THR A 66 0.03 -19.12 12.95
N GLY A 67 0.31 -20.34 13.38
CA GLY A 67 0.18 -21.51 12.53
C GLY A 67 -1.18 -21.48 11.83
N GLU A 68 -1.18 -22.04 10.63
CA GLU A 68 -2.26 -21.95 9.64
C GLU A 68 -2.22 -20.63 8.89
N ALA A 69 -1.42 -20.62 7.82
CA ALA A 69 -1.80 -19.92 6.61
C ALA A 69 -3.27 -20.26 6.36
N MET A 70 -4.14 -19.28 6.60
CA MET A 70 -5.53 -19.34 6.15
C MET A 70 -5.46 -19.82 4.70
N PRO A 71 -6.08 -20.96 4.33
CA PRO A 71 -5.98 -21.45 2.98
C PRO A 71 -6.41 -20.30 2.10
N ALA A 72 -5.58 -19.94 1.12
CA ALA A 72 -5.94 -18.97 0.12
C ALA A 72 -7.26 -19.45 -0.50
N GLN A 73 -8.39 -18.96 0.01
CA GLN A 73 -9.69 -19.11 -0.63
C GLN A 73 -9.64 -18.16 -1.82
N GLY A 74 -8.97 -18.65 -2.84
CA GLY A 74 -8.35 -17.84 -3.86
C GLY A 74 -7.29 -18.63 -4.62
N ALA A 75 -7.49 -19.94 -4.78
CA ALA A 75 -7.10 -20.54 -6.06
C ALA A 75 -7.99 -19.91 -7.13
N VAL A 76 -7.69 -18.65 -7.50
CA VAL A 76 -8.02 -18.15 -8.82
C VAL A 76 -7.34 -19.12 -9.76
N SER A 77 -8.15 -19.98 -10.36
CA SER A 77 -7.70 -20.87 -11.41
C SER A 77 -6.93 -20.00 -12.40
N ARG A 78 -5.75 -20.45 -12.82
CA ARG A 78 -4.88 -19.71 -13.75
C ARG A 78 -5.62 -19.30 -15.04
N ALA A 79 -6.77 -19.91 -15.31
CA ALA A 79 -7.72 -19.54 -16.36
C ALA A 79 -8.33 -18.13 -16.21
N ASP A 80 -8.60 -17.65 -14.99
CA ASP A 80 -9.26 -16.34 -14.78
C ASP A 80 -8.27 -15.17 -14.79
N ALA A 81 -6.98 -15.45 -14.56
CA ALA A 81 -5.91 -14.45 -14.65
C ALA A 81 -5.51 -14.12 -16.10
N ASP A 82 -5.95 -14.93 -17.07
CA ASP A 82 -5.74 -14.69 -18.50
C ASP A 82 -6.90 -13.90 -19.11
N ALA A 83 -8.14 -14.11 -18.62
CA ALA A 83 -9.31 -13.37 -19.08
C ALA A 83 -9.29 -11.87 -18.68
N ALA A 84 -8.62 -11.51 -17.58
CA ALA A 84 -8.49 -10.12 -17.15
C ALA A 84 -7.30 -9.36 -17.80
N ARG A 85 -6.41 -10.07 -18.50
CA ARG A 85 -5.24 -9.45 -19.17
C ARG A 85 -5.56 -8.83 -20.52
N GLU A 86 -6.75 -9.04 -21.07
CA GLU A 86 -7.00 -8.75 -22.48
C GLU A 86 -7.64 -7.39 -22.79
N THR A 87 -7.81 -6.47 -21.82
CA THR A 87 -8.24 -5.09 -22.15
C THR A 87 -7.60 -3.94 -21.36
N ALA A 88 -6.62 -4.19 -20.49
CA ALA A 88 -5.82 -3.09 -19.94
C ALA A 88 -4.76 -2.66 -20.97
N VAL A 89 -5.20 -1.91 -21.98
CA VAL A 89 -4.29 -1.03 -22.74
C VAL A 89 -3.48 -0.27 -21.70
N PRO A 90 -2.13 -0.19 -21.79
CA PRO A 90 -1.37 0.61 -20.85
C PRO A 90 -1.92 2.03 -20.93
N ALA A 91 -2.67 2.44 -19.92
CA ALA A 91 -3.13 3.82 -19.81
C ALA A 91 -1.85 4.65 -19.82
N ASP A 92 -1.76 5.57 -20.77
CA ASP A 92 -0.65 6.52 -20.81
C ASP A 92 -0.47 7.08 -19.39
N PRO A 93 0.72 6.94 -18.76
CA PRO A 93 0.96 7.49 -17.43
C PRO A 93 0.65 9.01 -17.37
N ASN A 94 0.68 9.70 -18.51
CA ASN A 94 0.22 11.08 -18.68
C ASN A 94 -1.32 11.25 -18.64
N LEU A 95 -2.09 10.19 -18.40
CA LEU A 95 -3.54 10.21 -18.13
C LEU A 95 -3.87 9.81 -16.69
N ALA A 96 -2.89 9.41 -15.88
CA ALA A 96 -3.12 9.24 -14.46
C ALA A 96 -3.49 10.59 -13.83
N GLU A 97 -4.67 10.69 -13.23
CA GLU A 97 -5.22 11.94 -12.66
C GLU A 97 -4.44 12.43 -11.41
N ILE A 98 -3.53 11.62 -10.88
CA ILE A 98 -2.67 12.01 -9.75
C ILE A 98 -1.56 12.94 -10.27
N ARG A 99 -1.77 14.25 -10.11
CA ARG A 99 -0.78 15.30 -10.36
C ARG A 99 -0.44 16.01 -9.06
N ILE A 100 0.82 15.89 -8.61
CA ILE A 100 1.34 16.66 -7.48
C ILE A 100 1.90 17.98 -8.05
N ASP A 101 1.32 19.10 -7.66
CA ASP A 101 1.85 20.42 -8.01
C ASP A 101 3.10 20.73 -7.18
N LEU A 102 4.25 20.74 -7.83
CA LEU A 102 5.55 21.03 -7.19
C LEU A 102 5.92 22.52 -7.23
N SER A 103 5.08 23.38 -7.84
CA SER A 103 5.34 24.82 -7.93
C SER A 103 5.42 25.47 -6.54
N VAL A 104 4.71 24.92 -5.56
CA VAL A 104 4.73 25.34 -4.15
C VAL A 104 6.07 25.12 -3.46
N LEU A 105 6.95 24.26 -4.01
CA LEU A 105 8.30 24.04 -3.47
C LEU A 105 9.31 25.08 -3.95
N SER A 106 8.97 25.85 -4.99
CA SER A 106 9.85 26.89 -5.53
C SER A 106 9.66 28.19 -4.76
N ARG A 107 10.54 28.45 -3.79
CA ARG A 107 10.66 29.76 -3.16
C ARG A 107 11.15 30.78 -4.22
N PRO A 108 10.47 31.93 -4.43
CA PRO A 108 11.01 32.95 -5.31
C PRO A 108 12.31 33.50 -4.72
N ALA A 109 13.38 33.45 -5.51
CA ALA A 109 14.57 34.25 -5.27
C ALA A 109 14.20 35.71 -5.58
N ASN A 110 13.82 36.46 -4.54
CA ASN A 110 13.69 37.90 -4.65
C ASN A 110 15.08 38.49 -4.97
N ASN A 111 15.17 39.21 -6.08
CA ASN A 111 16.23 40.18 -6.36
C ASN A 111 15.59 41.56 -6.44
#